data_AF-A0A1H4QYX9-F1
#
_entry.id   AF-A0A1H4QYX9-F1
#
_cell.length_a   1.000
_cell.length_b   1.000
_cell.length_c   1.000
_cell.angle_alpha   90.00
_cell.angle_beta   90.00
_cell.angle_gamma   90.00
#
_symmetry.space_group_name_H-M   'P 1'
#
loop_
_entity.id
_entity.type
_entity.pdbx_description
1 polymer ?
#
loop_
_entity_poly.entity_id
_entity_poly.type
_entity_poly.pdbx_seq_one_letter_code
_entity_poly.pdbx_strand_id
1 'polypeptide(L)'
;MTDEIYRSQFRLPYPLYEQLKAAADGNRRSVNAELVARVEESFASQDRSSAAKSVFGVNKQLLLAGSEALDGDKPVTRAELWEVIGQAITHALSSQIETPPDNAKPKPNTGPKSRRPRDKK
;
A
#
# COMPACT_ATOMS: atom_id res chain seq x y z
N MET A 1 23.91 30.03 -1.15
CA MET A 1 22.61 30.27 -1.80
C MET A 1 21.65 30.69 -0.72
N THR A 2 20.98 31.84 -0.86
CA THR A 2 19.89 32.19 0.06
C THR A 2 18.70 31.30 -0.28
N ASP A 3 18.32 30.41 0.64
CA ASP A 3 17.09 29.63 0.50
C ASP A 3 15.92 30.63 0.44
N GLU A 4 15.25 30.68 -0.71
CA GLU A 4 14.10 31.56 -0.92
C GLU A 4 12.92 30.98 -0.14
N ILE A 5 12.73 31.44 1.11
CA ILE A 5 11.66 30.96 1.99
C ILE A 5 10.34 31.61 1.57
N TYR A 6 9.46 30.83 0.93
CA TYR A 6 8.07 31.23 0.71
C TYR A 6 7.31 31.31 2.04
N ARG A 7 6.81 32.50 2.40
CA ARG A 7 6.06 32.74 3.63
C ARG A 7 4.58 32.88 3.35
N SER A 8 3.78 31.95 3.84
CA SER A 8 2.32 31.99 3.75
C SER A 8 1.67 31.64 5.10
N GLN A 9 0.42 32.08 5.29
CA GLN A 9 -0.35 31.77 6.48
C GLN A 9 -1.31 30.61 6.16
N PHE A 10 -0.97 29.41 6.62
CA PHE A 10 -1.85 28.25 6.52
C PHE A 10 -2.87 28.27 7.66
N ARG A 11 -4.15 28.06 7.31
CA ARG A 11 -5.24 27.96 8.28
C ARG A 11 -5.44 26.51 8.67
N LEU A 12 -5.19 26.19 9.94
CA LEU A 12 -5.39 24.85 10.49
C LEU A 12 -6.62 24.84 11.42
N PRO A 13 -7.47 23.80 11.36
CA PRO A 13 -8.48 23.58 12.39
C PRO A 13 -7.83 23.47 13.77
N TYR A 14 -8.47 24.01 14.81
CA TYR A 14 -7.90 24.05 16.16
C TYR A 14 -7.47 22.67 16.70
N PRO A 15 -8.27 21.60 16.56
CA PRO A 15 -7.85 20.28 17.05
C PRO A 15 -6.58 19.75 16.37
N LEU A 16 -6.39 20.09 15.08
CA LEU A 16 -5.20 19.67 14.34
C LEU A 16 -3.95 20.42 14.81
N TYR A 17 -4.10 21.72 15.12
CA TYR A 17 -3.02 22.52 15.70
C TYR A 17 -2.57 21.97 17.06
N GLU A 18 -3.50 21.58 17.93
CA GLU A 18 -3.16 21.01 19.24
C GLU A 18 -2.37 19.70 19.11
N GLN A 19 -2.79 18.80 18.21
CA GLN A 19 -2.07 17.56 17.93
C GLN A 19 -0.66 17.83 17.38
N LEU A 20 -0.53 18.78 16.47
CA LEU A 20 0.76 19.17 15.91
C LEU A 20 1.68 19.77 16.97
N LYS A 21 1.13 20.62 17.86
CA LYS A 21 1.88 21.21 18.96
C LYS A 21 2.37 20.15 19.94
N ALA A 22 1.50 19.24 20.37
CA ALA A 22 1.87 18.15 21.27
C ALA A 22 2.97 17.25 20.68
N ALA A 23 2.91 16.97 19.37
CA ALA A 23 3.95 16.23 18.67
C ALA A 23 5.28 17.00 18.59
N ALA A 24 5.22 18.30 18.30
CA ALA A 24 6.40 19.16 18.27
C ALA A 24 7.11 19.22 19.64
N ASP A 25 6.33 19.33 20.72
CA ASP A 25 6.82 19.30 22.10
C ASP A 25 7.49 17.95 22.41
N GLY A 26 6.87 16.84 22.00
CA GLY A 26 7.44 15.49 22.15
C GLY A 26 8.75 15.30 21.37
N ASN A 27 8.86 15.88 20.18
CA ASN A 27 10.03 15.82 19.31
C ASN A 27 11.10 16.88 19.64
N ARG A 28 10.85 17.76 20.62
CA ARG A 28 11.71 18.89 21.02
C ARG A 28 12.05 19.82 19.86
N ARG A 29 11.06 20.12 19.01
CA ARG A 29 11.19 20.99 17.83
C ARG A 29 10.13 22.08 17.85
N SER A 30 10.33 23.14 17.07
CA SER A 30 9.28 24.14 16.88
C SER A 30 8.11 23.56 16.09
N VAL A 31 6.91 24.11 16.28
CA VAL A 31 5.71 23.69 15.54
C VAL A 31 5.93 23.79 14.01
N ASN A 32 6.63 24.84 13.55
CA ASN A 32 6.94 24.99 12.14
C ASN A 32 7.91 23.91 11.64
N ALA A 33 8.93 23.54 12.43
CA ALA A 33 9.88 22.49 12.08
C ALA A 33 9.21 21.10 12.03
N GLU A 34 8.29 20.82 12.96
CA GLU A 34 7.49 19.59 12.94
C GLU A 34 6.55 19.55 11.71
N LEU A 35 5.91 20.68 11.38
CA LEU A 35 5.07 20.79 10.19
C LEU A 35 5.86 20.48 8.92
N VAL A 36 7.02 21.13 8.75
CA VAL A 36 7.90 20.91 7.60
C VAL A 36 8.33 19.44 7.53
N ALA A 37 8.80 18.86 8.64
CA ALA A 37 9.24 17.46 8.68
C ALA A 37 8.15 16.47 8.25
N ARG A 38 6.91 16.65 8.71
CA ARG A 38 5.77 15.79 8.31
C ARG A 38 5.40 15.96 6.85
N VAL A 39 5.45 17.19 6.34
CA VAL A 39 5.15 17.47 4.93
C VAL A 39 6.21 16.82 4.03
N GLU A 40 7.49 16.98 4.36
CA GLU A 40 8.60 16.33 3.67
C GLU A 40 8.48 14.79 3.67
N GLU A 41 8.16 14.21 4.84
CA GLU A 41 7.93 12.77 4.97
C GLU A 41 6.75 12.29 4.11
N SER A 42 5.68 13.08 4.02
CA SER A 42 4.51 12.74 3.21
C SER A 42 4.84 12.67 1.71
N PHE A 43 5.65 13.61 1.19
CA PHE A 43 6.10 13.59 -0.21
C PHE A 43 7.08 12.44 -0.47
N ALA A 44 8.05 12.23 0.43
CA ALA A 44 8.98 11.11 0.32
C ALA A 44 8.27 9.74 0.33
N SER A 45 7.17 9.62 1.09
CA SER A 45 6.33 8.42 1.13
C SER A 45 5.52 8.25 -0.15
N GLN A 46 5.02 9.35 -0.73
CA GLN A 46 4.32 9.32 -2.01
C GLN A 46 5.24 8.84 -3.14
N ASP A 47 6.48 9.32 -3.20
CA ASP A 47 7.47 8.90 -4.20
C ASP A 47 7.83 7.41 -4.07
N ARG A 48 7.96 6.89 -2.83
CA ARG A 48 8.14 5.46 -2.62
C ARG A 48 6.92 4.65 -3.03
N SER A 49 5.71 5.16 -2.76
CA SER A 49 4.47 4.47 -3.10
C SER A 49 4.15 4.50 -4.60
N SER A 50 4.56 5.55 -5.32
CA SER A 50 4.45 5.63 -6.78
C SER A 50 5.46 4.71 -7.45
N ALA A 51 6.66 4.55 -6.87
CA ALA A 51 7.62 3.51 -7.27
C ALA A 51 7.15 2.08 -6.91
N ALA A 52 6.48 1.88 -5.77
CA ALA A 52 5.98 0.58 -5.31
C ALA A 52 4.66 0.13 -5.97
N LYS A 53 4.06 0.95 -6.85
CA LYS A 53 3.07 0.46 -7.83
C LYS A 53 3.73 -0.32 -8.98
N SER A 54 5.04 -0.50 -8.92
CA SER A 54 5.79 -1.45 -9.75
C SER A 54 5.91 -2.80 -9.04
N VAL A 55 5.13 -3.76 -9.56
CA VAL A 55 5.38 -5.21 -9.56
C VAL A 55 4.93 -5.98 -8.30
N PHE A 56 3.75 -6.57 -8.45
CA PHE A 56 3.32 -7.79 -7.77
C PHE A 56 4.49 -8.79 -7.65
N GLY A 57 4.64 -9.37 -6.46
CA GLY A 57 5.73 -10.25 -6.08
C GLY A 57 6.09 -11.27 -7.16
N VAL A 58 7.24 -11.05 -7.80
CA VAL A 58 7.80 -12.03 -8.73
C VAL A 58 8.47 -13.12 -7.92
N ASN A 59 8.02 -14.36 -8.09
CA ASN A 59 8.54 -15.52 -7.35
C ASN A 59 9.95 -15.86 -7.86
N LYS A 60 10.96 -15.76 -6.98
CA LYS A 60 12.39 -15.87 -7.32
C LYS A 60 12.72 -17.15 -8.09
N GLN A 61 12.15 -18.28 -7.68
CA GLN A 61 12.38 -19.58 -8.32
C GLN A 61 11.91 -19.61 -9.77
N LEU A 62 10.81 -18.93 -10.08
CA LEU A 62 10.25 -18.94 -11.43
C LEU A 62 11.07 -18.06 -12.39
N LEU A 63 11.67 -16.99 -11.88
CA LEU A 63 12.62 -16.16 -12.64
C LEU A 63 13.91 -16.91 -12.97
N LEU A 64 14.45 -17.66 -12.00
CA LEU A 64 15.65 -18.47 -12.20
C LEU A 64 15.42 -19.56 -13.25
N ALA A 65 14.31 -20.29 -13.16
CA ALA A 65 13.94 -21.31 -14.14
C ALA A 65 13.77 -20.75 -15.56
N GLY A 66 13.18 -19.55 -15.70
CA GLY A 66 13.06 -18.86 -16.98
C GLY A 66 14.41 -18.39 -17.55
N SER A 67 15.36 -18.01 -16.69
CA SER A 67 16.70 -17.62 -17.12
C SER A 67 17.59 -18.80 -17.51
N GLU A 68 17.38 -19.99 -16.91
CA GLU A 68 18.11 -21.21 -17.26
C GLU A 68 17.67 -21.81 -18.61
N ALA A 69 16.47 -21.45 -19.08
CA ALA A 69 15.97 -21.82 -20.40
C ALA A 69 16.55 -20.96 -21.55
N LEU A 70 17.35 -19.94 -21.22
CA LEU A 70 18.04 -19.08 -22.19
C LEU A 70 19.48 -19.57 -22.38
N ASP A 71 19.93 -19.69 -23.63
CA ASP A 71 21.29 -20.13 -23.98
C ASP A 71 22.33 -19.20 -23.33
N GLY A 72 23.18 -19.77 -22.45
CA GLY A 72 24.05 -19.04 -21.52
C GLY A 72 25.16 -18.14 -22.12
N ASP A 73 25.35 -18.15 -23.44
CA ASP A 73 26.41 -17.37 -24.12
C ASP A 73 25.89 -16.16 -24.92
N LYS A 74 24.56 -15.95 -24.99
CA LYS A 74 23.98 -14.81 -25.72
C LYS A 74 23.54 -13.70 -24.77
N PRO A 75 23.81 -12.41 -25.08
CA PRO A 75 23.30 -11.31 -24.29
C PRO A 75 21.77 -11.30 -24.38
N VAL A 76 21.11 -11.50 -23.24
CA VAL A 76 19.65 -11.53 -23.15
C VAL A 76 19.08 -10.18 -23.59
N THR A 77 18.22 -10.21 -24.58
CA THR A 77 17.56 -9.00 -25.07
C THR A 77 16.42 -8.59 -24.14
N ARG A 78 16.10 -7.28 -24.14
CA ARG A 78 14.97 -6.76 -23.36
C ARG A 78 13.64 -7.45 -23.73
N ALA A 79 13.49 -7.89 -24.98
CA ALA A 79 12.30 -8.59 -25.44
C ALA A 79 12.16 -9.98 -24.81
N GLU A 80 13.24 -10.76 -24.76
CA GLU A 80 13.28 -12.07 -24.12
C GLU A 80 13.00 -11.97 -22.61
N LEU A 81 13.55 -10.94 -21.94
CA LEU A 81 13.24 -10.66 -20.54
C LEU A 81 11.76 -10.38 -20.31
N TRP A 82 11.13 -9.56 -21.17
CA TRP A 82 9.70 -9.28 -21.07
C TRP A 82 8.84 -10.52 -21.32
N GLU A 83 9.26 -11.41 -22.20
CA GLU A 83 8.57 -12.67 -22.47
C GLU A 83 8.60 -13.61 -21.26
N VAL A 84 9.77 -13.81 -20.66
CA VAL A 84 9.93 -14.63 -19.45
C VAL A 84 9.11 -14.07 -18.29
N ILE A 85 9.12 -12.74 -18.10
CA ILE A 85 8.29 -12.08 -17.08
C ILE A 85 6.79 -12.26 -17.38
N GLY A 86 6.38 -12.14 -18.64
CA GLY A 86 4.98 -12.33 -19.06
C GLY A 86 4.47 -13.76 -18.79
N GLN A 87 5.29 -14.77 -19.08
CA GLN A 87 4.98 -16.16 -18.79
C GLN A 87 4.86 -16.41 -17.28
N ALA A 88 5.76 -15.81 -16.49
CA ALA A 88 5.74 -15.91 -15.04
C ALA A 88 4.46 -15.34 -14.41
N ILE A 89 4.03 -14.16 -14.88
CA ILE A 89 2.79 -13.51 -14.44
C ILE A 89 1.57 -14.36 -14.80
N THR A 90 1.54 -14.89 -16.04
CA THR A 90 0.41 -15.72 -16.51
C THR A 90 0.26 -16.98 -15.69
N HIS A 91 1.37 -17.64 -15.33
CA HIS A 91 1.35 -18.83 -14.47
C HIS A 91 0.94 -18.54 -13.02
N ALA A 92 1.34 -17.39 -12.48
CA ALA A 92 0.91 -16.96 -11.14
C ALA A 92 -0.60 -16.66 -11.09
N LEU A 93 -1.16 -16.07 -12.15
CA LEU A 93 -2.58 -15.76 -12.23
C LEU A 93 -3.44 -17.01 -12.45
N SER A 94 -2.97 -17.98 -13.25
CA SER A 94 -3.72 -19.22 -13.51
C SER A 94 -3.77 -20.15 -12.29
N SER A 95 -2.73 -20.16 -11.45
CA SER A 95 -2.69 -20.96 -10.22
C SER A 95 -3.57 -20.42 -9.09
N GLN A 96 -4.09 -19.19 -9.19
CA GLN A 96 -5.01 -18.59 -8.21
C GLN A 96 -6.50 -18.79 -8.52
N ILE A 97 -6.85 -19.37 -9.68
CA ILE A 97 -8.24 -19.69 -10.03
C ILE A 97 -8.57 -21.08 -9.46
N GLU A 98 -8.60 -21.20 -8.13
CA GLU A 98 -9.42 -22.22 -7.49
C GLU A 98 -10.88 -21.80 -7.68
N THR A 99 -11.66 -22.58 -8.41
CA THR A 99 -13.10 -22.39 -8.47
C THR A 99 -13.67 -22.58 -7.05
N PRO A 100 -14.36 -21.58 -6.46
CA PRO A 100 -15.03 -21.78 -5.18
C PRO A 100 -16.12 -22.85 -5.36
N PRO A 101 -16.31 -23.77 -4.40
CA PRO A 101 -17.43 -24.70 -4.47
C PRO A 101 -18.74 -23.91 -4.51
N ASP A 102 -19.41 -24.03 -5.66
CA ASP A 102 -20.73 -23.51 -5.93
C ASP A 102 -21.75 -24.12 -4.92
N ASN A 103 -22.62 -23.28 -4.35
CA ASN A 103 -23.67 -23.57 -3.34
C ASN A 103 -23.33 -23.61 -1.84
N ALA A 104 -22.93 -22.48 -1.26
CA ALA A 104 -23.42 -22.11 0.07
C ALA A 104 -24.27 -20.83 -0.02
N LYS A 105 -25.60 -20.98 -0.04
CA LYS A 105 -26.52 -19.83 0.10
C LYS A 105 -26.12 -19.05 1.35
N PRO A 106 -25.91 -17.71 1.27
CA PRO A 106 -25.64 -16.93 2.47
C PRO A 106 -26.83 -17.11 3.42
N LYS A 107 -26.57 -17.53 4.66
CA LYS A 107 -27.62 -17.58 5.69
C LYS A 107 -28.28 -16.20 5.74
N PRO A 108 -29.61 -16.07 5.71
CA PRO A 108 -30.26 -14.77 5.76
C PRO A 108 -29.82 -14.06 7.04
N ASN A 109 -29.38 -12.81 6.91
CA ASN A 109 -29.00 -11.95 8.02
C ASN A 109 -30.23 -11.73 8.91
N THR A 110 -30.41 -12.63 9.86
CA THR A 110 -31.54 -12.59 10.79
C THR A 110 -31.09 -11.64 11.89
N GLY A 111 -31.71 -10.45 11.91
CA GLY A 111 -31.36 -9.37 12.83
C GLY A 111 -31.42 -9.78 14.31
N PRO A 112 -31.07 -8.85 15.21
CA PRO A 112 -30.94 -9.13 16.64
C PRO A 112 -32.21 -9.79 17.20
N LYS A 113 -32.06 -10.90 17.93
CA LYS A 113 -33.17 -11.64 18.53
C LYS A 113 -34.06 -10.70 19.36
N SER A 114 -35.38 -10.78 19.15
CA SER A 114 -36.37 -10.04 19.95
C SER A 114 -36.20 -10.36 21.45
N ARG A 115 -36.25 -9.32 22.29
CA ARG A 115 -36.14 -9.45 23.75
C ARG A 115 -37.44 -10.06 24.31
N ARG A 116 -37.31 -11.05 25.18
CA ARG A 116 -38.46 -11.67 25.87
C ARG A 116 -39.25 -10.62 26.67
N PRO A 117 -40.60 -10.70 26.73
CA PRO A 117 -41.39 -9.81 27.57
C PRO A 117 -41.00 -10.00 29.04
N ARG A 118 -40.95 -8.90 29.79
CA ARG A 118 -40.70 -8.91 31.23
C ARG A 118 -41.98 -9.36 31.94
N ASP A 119 -41.89 -10.44 32.73
CA ASP A 119 -42.98 -10.83 33.62
C ASP A 119 -43.26 -9.71 34.62
N LYS A 120 -44.51 -9.24 34.66
CA LYS A 120 -44.98 -8.30 35.67
C LYS A 120 -45.37 -9.09 36.92
N LYS A 121 -44.62 -8.90 38.00
CA LYS A 121 -45.03 -9.23 39.37
C LYS A 121 -45.28 -7.93 40.11
#